data_AF-G2PHT3-F1
#
_entry.id   AF-G2PHT3-F1
#
_cell.length_a   1.000
_cell.length_b   1.000
_cell.length_c   1.000
_cell.angle_alpha   90.00
_cell.angle_beta   90.00
_cell.angle_gamma   90.00
#
_symmetry.space_group_name_H-M   'P 1'
#
loop_
_entity.id
_entity.type
_entity.pdbx_description
1 polymer ?
#
loop_
_entity_poly.entity_id
_entity_poly.type
_entity_poly.pdbx_seq_one_letter_code
_entity_poly.pdbx_strand_id
1 'polypeptide(L)'
;MAPVRYRLNGPCGDCPWRTDVEPGQFEAYRFDSLKTTSTQPEVTSAADVLGQPMFACHQTQEGREQACAGWLVVAAAQGNLRIRLALATGDLPPEAVEPGPGWPPLFESYDAMADRQGRPDDGHGEIKPPRQGRRGGQA
;
A
#
# COMPACT_ATOMS: atom_id res chain seq x y z
N MET A 1 -7.12 18.06 8.12
CA MET A 1 -6.76 17.38 6.86
C MET A 1 -7.96 16.57 6.42
N ALA A 2 -7.95 15.94 5.24
CA ALA A 2 -8.96 14.92 4.95
C ALA A 2 -8.56 13.64 5.72
N PRO A 3 -9.52 12.93 6.35
CA PRO A 3 -9.23 11.66 7.01
C PRO A 3 -8.54 10.69 6.05
N VAL A 4 -7.57 9.94 6.57
CA VAL A 4 -6.93 8.87 5.82
C VAL A 4 -7.97 7.79 5.54
N ARG A 5 -8.19 7.49 4.26
CA ARG A 5 -9.00 6.32 3.88
C ARG A 5 -8.15 5.08 4.02
N TYR A 6 -8.64 4.08 4.75
CA TYR A 6 -7.94 2.82 4.98
C TYR A 6 -8.90 1.64 4.98
N ARG A 7 -8.35 0.46 4.76
CA ARG A 7 -9.12 -0.79 4.78
C ARG A 7 -9.50 -1.18 6.21
N LEU A 8 -10.80 -1.16 6.53
CA LEU A 8 -11.31 -1.42 7.89
C LEU A 8 -11.20 -2.88 8.34
N ASN A 9 -11.34 -3.84 7.42
CA ASN A 9 -11.45 -5.27 7.77
C ASN A 9 -10.10 -6.00 7.74
N GLY A 10 -9.03 -5.30 8.13
CA GLY A 10 -7.67 -5.84 8.13
C GLY A 10 -7.11 -6.20 6.74
N PRO A 11 -5.98 -6.93 6.69
CA PRO A 11 -5.34 -7.37 5.45
C PRO A 11 -6.29 -8.20 4.57
N CYS A 12 -6.26 -7.99 3.26
CA CYS A 12 -7.02 -8.81 2.30
C CYS A 12 -6.52 -10.27 2.22
N GLY A 13 -7.33 -11.13 1.59
CA GLY A 13 -7.07 -12.57 1.42
C GLY A 13 -5.72 -12.90 0.76
N ASP A 14 -5.29 -12.04 -0.15
CA ASP A 14 -4.08 -12.12 -0.98
C ASP A 14 -3.14 -10.93 -0.72
N CYS A 15 -3.21 -10.35 0.48
CA CYS A 15 -2.43 -9.16 0.82
C CYS A 15 -0.93 -9.43 0.75
N PRO A 16 -0.13 -8.60 0.05
CA PRO A 16 1.31 -8.82 -0.02
C PRO A 16 1.99 -8.69 1.35
N TRP A 17 1.40 -7.97 2.30
CA TRP A 17 1.94 -7.83 3.65
C TRP A 17 1.77 -9.06 4.55
N ARG A 18 1.03 -10.08 4.10
CA ARG A 18 0.85 -11.33 4.85
C ARG A 18 1.96 -12.33 4.57
N THR A 19 2.45 -13.03 5.59
CA THR A 19 3.47 -14.08 5.41
C THR A 19 2.89 -15.45 5.02
N ASP A 20 1.56 -15.61 5.16
CA ASP A 20 0.82 -16.86 4.93
C ASP A 20 0.12 -16.91 3.55
N VAL A 21 0.58 -16.12 2.58
CA VAL A 21 0.06 -16.13 1.20
C VAL A 21 1.12 -16.58 0.19
N GLU A 22 0.65 -17.18 -0.91
CA GLU A 22 1.52 -17.57 -2.01
C GLU A 22 2.12 -16.33 -2.71
N PRO A 23 3.43 -16.34 -3.01
CA PRO A 23 4.09 -15.21 -3.65
C PRO A 23 3.79 -15.12 -5.14
N GLY A 24 4.30 -14.05 -5.76
CA GLY A 24 4.36 -13.93 -7.21
C GLY A 24 3.08 -13.39 -7.85
N GLN A 25 2.17 -12.81 -7.05
CA GLN A 25 1.05 -12.05 -7.60
C GLN A 25 1.53 -10.83 -8.41
N PHE A 26 2.67 -10.24 -8.02
CA PHE A 26 3.23 -9.05 -8.64
C PHE A 26 4.71 -9.24 -9.00
N GLU A 27 5.12 -8.61 -10.09
CA GLU A 27 6.51 -8.52 -10.54
C GLU A 27 7.35 -7.67 -9.56
N ALA A 28 8.65 -7.96 -9.47
CA ALA A 28 9.56 -7.30 -8.54
C ALA A 28 9.58 -5.77 -8.75
N TYR A 29 9.58 -5.28 -10.01
CA TYR A 29 9.61 -3.83 -10.28
C TYR A 29 8.38 -3.08 -9.72
N ARG A 30 7.26 -3.77 -9.48
CA ARG A 30 6.08 -3.15 -8.85
C ARG A 30 6.37 -2.79 -7.41
N PHE A 31 7.10 -3.64 -6.70
CA PHE A 31 7.58 -3.34 -5.36
C PHE A 31 8.67 -2.27 -5.41
N ASP A 32 9.54 -2.23 -6.42
CA ASP A 32 10.50 -1.11 -6.54
C ASP A 32 9.78 0.25 -6.64
N SER A 33 8.70 0.30 -7.42
CA SER A 33 7.88 1.50 -7.61
C SER A 33 7.16 1.95 -6.32
N LEU A 34 6.93 1.02 -5.38
CA LEU A 34 6.22 1.29 -4.12
C LEU A 34 7.17 1.54 -2.94
N LYS A 35 8.48 1.40 -3.12
CA LYS A 35 9.48 1.51 -2.03
C LYS A 35 9.36 2.82 -1.25
N THR A 36 9.05 3.92 -1.95
CA THR A 36 8.90 5.26 -1.36
C THR A 36 7.75 5.37 -0.35
N THR A 37 6.80 4.45 -0.36
CA THR A 37 5.72 4.39 0.65
C THR A 37 6.21 3.95 2.03
N SER A 38 7.36 3.26 2.09
CA SER A 38 7.88 2.65 3.32
C SER A 38 9.27 3.14 3.69
N THR A 39 9.90 3.95 2.84
CA THR A 39 11.12 4.70 3.19
C THR A 39 10.79 6.12 3.60
N GLN A 40 11.45 6.63 4.63
CA GLN A 40 11.30 8.02 5.04
C GLN A 40 12.23 8.91 4.20
N PRO A 41 11.70 9.85 3.39
CA PRO A 41 12.54 10.85 2.74
C PRO A 41 13.08 11.83 3.77
N GLU A 42 14.08 12.63 3.37
CA GLU A 42 14.45 13.83 4.12
C GLU A 42 13.21 14.74 4.23
N VAL A 43 12.90 15.16 5.46
CA VAL A 43 11.73 16.01 5.75
C VAL A 43 12.23 17.38 6.15
N THR A 44 11.94 18.38 5.34
CA THR A 44 12.30 19.79 5.57
C THR A 44 11.08 20.66 5.88
N SER A 45 9.88 20.16 5.59
CA SER A 45 8.62 20.88 5.77
C SER A 45 7.46 19.94 6.13
N ALA A 46 6.37 20.52 6.64
CA ALA A 46 5.12 19.77 6.82
C ALA A 46 4.56 19.26 5.48
N ALA A 47 4.78 19.99 4.38
CA ALA A 47 4.36 19.56 3.05
C ALA A 47 5.03 18.24 2.63
N ASP A 48 6.30 18.04 3.00
CA ASP A 48 7.02 16.78 2.72
C ASP A 48 6.38 15.60 3.47
N VAL A 49 5.98 15.80 4.73
CA VAL A 49 5.25 14.78 5.50
C VAL A 49 3.91 14.45 4.87
N LEU A 50 3.16 15.47 4.46
CA LEU A 50 1.84 15.29 3.85
C LEU A 50 1.91 14.69 2.44
N GLY A 51 3.01 14.93 1.73
CA GLY A 51 3.29 14.41 0.41
C GLY A 51 3.78 12.96 0.37
N GLN A 52 4.26 12.40 1.49
CA GLN A 52 4.74 11.02 1.56
C GLN A 52 3.64 10.04 1.10
N PRO A 53 3.86 9.20 0.07
CA PRO A 53 2.82 8.33 -0.45
C PRO A 53 2.42 7.25 0.55
N MET A 54 1.16 6.81 0.50
CA MET A 54 0.65 5.69 1.31
C MET A 54 0.66 4.43 0.45
N PHE A 55 0.98 3.27 1.02
CA PHE A 55 0.84 2.00 0.31
C PHE A 55 -0.65 1.67 0.16
N ALA A 56 -1.16 1.71 -1.07
CA ALA A 56 -2.56 1.42 -1.36
C ALA A 56 -2.88 -0.08 -1.23
N CYS A 57 -4.08 -0.42 -0.79
CA CYS A 57 -4.60 -1.77 -0.85
C CYS A 57 -4.77 -2.17 -2.33
N HIS A 58 -4.17 -3.29 -2.73
CA HIS A 58 -4.20 -3.74 -4.13
C HIS A 58 -5.60 -4.16 -4.61
N GLN A 59 -6.55 -4.37 -3.71
CA GLN A 59 -7.96 -4.64 -4.04
C GLN A 59 -8.77 -3.36 -4.31
N THR A 60 -8.17 -2.18 -4.14
CA THR A 60 -8.85 -0.90 -4.44
C THR A 60 -8.61 -0.48 -5.88
N GLN A 61 -9.62 0.17 -6.47
CA GLN A 61 -9.52 0.70 -7.82
C GLN A 61 -8.67 1.97 -7.84
N GLU A 62 -7.98 2.19 -8.96
CA GLU A 62 -7.28 3.45 -9.24
C GLU A 62 -8.22 4.66 -9.07
N GLY A 63 -7.75 5.70 -8.40
CA GLY A 63 -8.50 6.90 -8.02
C GLY A 63 -9.44 6.73 -6.83
N ARG A 64 -9.52 5.53 -6.23
CA ARG A 64 -10.32 5.23 -5.01
C ARG A 64 -9.53 4.46 -3.98
N GLU A 65 -8.23 4.72 -3.93
CA GLU A 65 -7.28 4.02 -3.09
C GLU A 65 -7.63 4.16 -1.61
N GLN A 66 -7.46 3.06 -0.89
CA GLN A 66 -7.45 3.04 0.58
C GLN A 66 -6.07 2.55 1.01
N ALA A 67 -5.52 3.12 2.08
CA ALA A 67 -4.30 2.61 2.68
C ALA A 67 -4.47 1.13 3.08
N CYS A 68 -3.45 0.34 2.78
CA CYS A 68 -3.39 -1.07 3.13
C CYS A 68 -3.29 -1.25 4.65
N ALA A 69 -4.19 -2.04 5.24
CA ALA A 69 -4.21 -2.30 6.68
C ALA A 69 -2.93 -2.96 7.20
N GLY A 70 -2.40 -3.97 6.47
CA GLY A 70 -1.15 -4.62 6.85
C GLY A 70 0.04 -3.67 6.82
N TRP A 71 0.12 -2.82 5.79
CA TRP A 71 1.15 -1.79 5.71
C TRP A 71 1.02 -0.75 6.82
N LEU A 72 -0.19 -0.30 7.16
CA LEU A 72 -0.40 0.71 8.20
C LEU A 72 0.19 0.26 9.54
N VAL A 73 -0.05 -0.99 9.94
CA VAL A 73 0.53 -1.55 11.17
C VAL A 73 2.06 -1.49 11.14
N VAL A 74 2.67 -2.02 10.07
CA VAL A 74 4.14 -2.14 9.99
C VAL A 74 4.80 -0.77 9.86
N ALA A 75 4.27 0.11 9.00
CA ALA A 75 4.79 1.45 8.81
C ALA A 75 4.62 2.33 10.06
N ALA A 76 3.53 2.17 10.83
CA ALA A 76 3.36 2.82 12.12
C ALA A 76 4.42 2.37 13.12
N ALA A 77 4.65 1.05 13.23
CA ALA A 77 5.68 0.48 14.10
C ALA A 77 7.10 0.95 13.72
N GLN A 78 7.36 1.18 12.43
CA GLN A 78 8.61 1.75 11.93
C GLN A 78 8.70 3.28 12.02
N GLY A 79 7.67 3.95 12.57
CA GLY A 79 7.71 5.38 12.83
C GLY A 79 7.46 6.28 11.63
N ASN A 80 6.72 5.81 10.61
CA ASN A 80 6.34 6.61 9.45
C ASN A 80 5.68 7.94 9.89
N LEU A 81 6.29 9.07 9.51
CA LEU A 81 5.90 10.40 10.00
C LEU A 81 4.50 10.81 9.53
N ARG A 82 4.09 10.43 8.32
CA ARG A 82 2.74 10.72 7.83
C ARG A 82 1.67 10.01 8.67
N ILE A 83 1.91 8.75 9.03
CA ILE A 83 1.02 7.98 9.91
C ILE A 83 1.00 8.59 11.32
N ARG A 84 2.17 8.89 11.89
CA ARG A 84 2.26 9.53 13.22
C ARG A 84 1.53 10.85 13.28
N LEU A 85 1.66 11.69 12.25
CA LEU A 85 0.93 12.94 12.14
C LEU A 85 -0.59 12.69 12.09
N ALA A 86 -1.04 11.75 11.24
CA ALA A 86 -2.46 11.43 11.11
C ALA A 86 -3.09 10.91 12.41
N LEU A 87 -2.36 10.11 13.18
CA LEU A 87 -2.77 9.66 14.52
C LEU A 87 -2.87 10.84 15.49
N ALA A 88 -1.85 11.72 15.49
CA ALA A 88 -1.80 12.88 16.39
C ALA A 88 -2.88 13.92 16.09
N THR A 89 -3.31 14.06 14.83
CA THR A 89 -4.36 14.99 14.40
C THR A 89 -5.76 14.38 14.41
N GLY A 90 -5.90 13.07 14.66
CA GLY A 90 -7.18 12.37 14.60
C GLY A 90 -7.68 12.09 13.17
N ASP A 91 -6.84 12.26 12.15
CA ASP A 91 -7.17 11.92 10.76
C ASP A 91 -7.07 10.41 10.49
N LEU A 92 -6.42 9.66 11.40
CA LEU A 92 -6.38 8.20 11.43
C LEU A 92 -6.63 7.75 12.88
N PRO A 93 -7.54 6.81 13.14
CA PRO A 93 -7.81 6.39 14.52
C PRO A 93 -6.78 5.32 14.96
N PRO A 94 -6.48 5.19 16.27
CA PRO A 94 -5.44 4.28 16.77
C PRO A 94 -5.64 2.81 16.38
N GLU A 95 -6.88 2.34 16.34
CA GLU A 95 -7.21 0.97 15.96
C GLU A 95 -6.82 0.62 14.51
N ALA A 96 -6.58 1.61 13.65
CA ALA A 96 -6.17 1.37 12.27
C ALA A 96 -4.71 0.89 12.14
N VAL A 97 -3.91 1.03 13.20
CA VAL A 97 -2.49 0.62 13.25
C VAL A 97 -2.22 -0.49 14.27
N GLU A 98 -3.27 -1.08 14.82
CA GLU A 98 -3.18 -2.18 15.78
C GLU A 98 -3.79 -3.46 15.17
N PRO A 99 -3.08 -4.61 15.18
CA PRO A 99 -3.67 -5.87 14.78
C PRO A 99 -4.87 -6.24 15.68
N GLY A 100 -5.99 -6.55 15.05
CA GLY A 100 -7.18 -7.07 15.75
C GLY A 100 -7.13 -8.58 16.01
N PRO A 101 -8.10 -9.14 16.74
CA PRO A 101 -8.23 -10.57 16.94
C PRO A 101 -8.29 -11.34 15.61
N GLY A 102 -7.48 -12.40 15.49
CA GLY A 102 -7.46 -13.27 14.30
C GLY A 102 -6.80 -12.67 13.06
N TRP A 103 -6.05 -11.56 13.21
CA TRP A 103 -5.25 -11.02 12.11
C TRP A 103 -4.20 -12.04 11.62
N PRO A 104 -3.94 -12.09 10.30
CA PRO A 104 -2.90 -12.94 9.76
C PRO A 104 -1.51 -12.43 10.16
N PRO A 105 -0.48 -13.31 10.14
CA PRO A 105 0.89 -12.89 10.37
C PRO A 105 1.35 -11.93 9.27
N LEU A 106 2.08 -10.88 9.65
CA LEU A 106 2.59 -9.85 8.75
C LEU A 106 4.12 -9.90 8.64
N PHE A 107 4.65 -9.43 7.52
CA PHE A 107 6.09 -9.14 7.42
C PHE A 107 6.48 -7.99 8.35
N GLU A 108 7.69 -8.04 8.90
CA GLU A 108 8.20 -6.99 9.80
C GLU A 108 8.79 -5.79 9.05
N SER A 109 9.12 -5.95 7.77
CA SER A 109 9.72 -4.91 6.94
C SER A 109 9.25 -4.92 5.50
N TYR A 110 9.38 -3.76 4.85
CA TYR A 110 9.12 -3.61 3.42
C TYR A 110 10.00 -4.52 2.59
N ASP A 111 11.30 -4.54 2.87
CA ASP A 111 12.27 -5.31 2.10
C ASP A 111 11.98 -6.82 2.20
N ALA A 112 11.68 -7.34 3.41
CA ALA A 112 11.31 -8.74 3.58
C ALA A 112 10.01 -9.11 2.82
N MET A 113 9.04 -8.20 2.80
CA MET A 113 7.80 -8.36 2.04
C MET A 113 8.09 -8.36 0.53
N ALA A 114 8.81 -7.36 0.03
CA ALA A 114 9.11 -7.20 -1.39
C ALA A 114 9.93 -8.38 -1.93
N ASP A 115 10.97 -8.80 -1.21
CA ASP A 115 11.85 -9.92 -1.57
C ASP A 115 11.07 -11.24 -1.66
N ARG A 116 10.14 -11.47 -0.73
CA ARG A 116 9.35 -12.70 -0.71
C ARG A 116 8.21 -12.69 -1.72
N GLN A 117 7.58 -11.53 -1.97
CA GLN A 117 6.35 -11.46 -2.77
C GLN A 117 6.61 -11.20 -4.26
N GLY A 118 7.73 -10.58 -4.62
CA GLY A 118 8.12 -10.33 -6.00
C GLY A 118 8.44 -11.61 -6.76
N ARG A 119 7.80 -11.81 -7.92
CA ARG A 119 8.28 -12.76 -8.94
C ARG A 119 9.21 -12.07 -9.94
N PRO A 120 10.02 -12.83 -10.70
CA PRO A 120 10.85 -12.28 -11.77
C PRO A 120 10.06 -11.42 -12.76
N ASP A 121 10.71 -10.37 -13.25
CA ASP A 121 10.16 -9.50 -14.29
C ASP A 121 10.21 -10.22 -15.65
N ASP A 122 9.12 -10.89 -16.01
CA ASP A 122 8.97 -11.62 -17.28
C ASP A 122 8.05 -10.89 -18.28
N GLY A 123 7.55 -9.71 -17.92
CA GLY A 123 6.71 -8.85 -18.76
C GLY A 123 5.24 -9.27 -18.82
N HIS A 124 4.81 -10.26 -18.04
CA HIS A 124 3.43 -10.74 -18.03
C HIS A 124 2.48 -10.00 -17.05
N GLY A 125 2.94 -8.95 -16.35
CA GLY A 125 2.15 -8.13 -15.41
C GLY A 125 1.93 -6.66 -15.81
N GLU A 126 2.21 -6.28 -17.06
CA GLU A 126 1.83 -4.94 -17.55
C GLU A 126 0.31 -4.74 -17.45
N ILE A 127 -0.11 -3.69 -16.73
CA ILE A 127 -1.50 -3.21 -16.82
C ILE A 127 -1.65 -2.72 -18.26
N LYS A 128 -2.27 -3.54 -19.12
CA LYS A 128 -2.61 -3.13 -20.48
C LYS A 128 -3.35 -1.79 -20.37
N PRO A 129 -2.93 -0.75 -21.11
CA PRO A 129 -3.63 0.52 -21.10
C PRO A 129 -5.12 0.27 -21.41
N PRO A 130 -6.04 1.00 -20.77
CA PRO A 130 -7.46 0.83 -21.02
C PRO A 130 -7.69 0.93 -22.52
N ARG A 131 -8.39 -0.07 -23.09
CA ARG A 131 -8.70 -0.13 -24.52
C ARG A 131 -9.31 1.22 -24.92
N GLN A 132 -8.61 1.99 -25.77
CA GLN A 132 -9.21 3.17 -26.38
C GLN A 132 -10.50 2.71 -27.05
N GLY A 133 -11.64 3.21 -26.56
CA GLY A 133 -12.95 2.84 -27.07
C GLY A 133 -12.93 2.99 -28.58
N ARG A 134 -13.41 1.96 -29.30
CA ARG A 134 -13.63 2.04 -30.75
C ARG A 134 -14.41 3.33 -30.99
N ARG A 135 -13.78 4.36 -31.57
CA ARG A 135 -14.53 5.43 -32.22
C ARG A 135 -15.37 4.71 -33.26
N GLY A 136 -16.69 4.75 -33.05
CA GLY A 136 -17.65 4.13 -33.94
C GLY A 136 -17.35 4.59 -35.36
N GLY A 137 -17.05 3.62 -36.22
CA GLY A 137 -17.38 3.76 -37.62
C GLY A 137 -18.89 3.72 -37.74
N GLN A 138 -19.44 4.75 -38.38
CA GLN A 138 -20.75 4.90 -39.02
C GLN A 138 -20.88 6.43 -39.25
N ALA A 139 -21.03 6.96 -40.46
CA ALA A 139 -21.49 6.42 -41.73
C ALA A 139 -20.74 7.08 -42.90
#